data_AF-A0A1C6H0J2-F1
#
_entry.id   AF-A0A1C6H0J2-F1
#
_cell.length_a   1.000
_cell.length_b   1.000
_cell.length_c   1.000
_cell.angle_alpha   90.00
_cell.angle_beta   90.00
_cell.angle_gamma   90.00
#
_symmetry.space_group_name_H-M   'P 1'
#
loop_
_entity.id
_entity.type
_entity.pdbx_description
1 polymer ?
#
loop_
_entity_poly.entity_id
_entity_poly.type
_entity_poly.pdbx_seq_one_letter_code
_entity_poly.pdbx_strand_id
1 'polypeptide(L)'
;MYTPTIWKDEVVEHPYRYNEVQNTDGSIEHTPNPGEVMQEGTPQSASNFNHMEQGILEALVMGSEAARMIRTMSNTIDGLSGEKVQVTLTNSQEYPFNNSKKTVHIPTPRNNKNYMITAEIVSASGGAVGEISFSDKLLNGFKVQFGGSAKTVVLDLYVRGGI
;
A
#
# COMPACT_ATOMS: atom_id res chain seq x y z
N MET A 1 -5.55 -14.40 12.30
CA MET A 1 -4.51 -14.89 11.39
C MET A 1 -4.75 -16.37 11.20
N TYR A 2 -4.63 -16.90 9.99
CA TYR A 2 -4.78 -18.34 9.74
C TYR A 2 -3.67 -19.09 10.48
N THR A 3 -4.02 -20.17 11.17
CA THR A 3 -3.07 -21.04 11.86
C THR A 3 -3.13 -22.41 11.19
N PRO A 4 -2.04 -22.86 10.54
CA PRO A 4 -2.00 -24.16 9.91
C PRO A 4 -2.26 -25.28 10.90
N THR A 5 -3.06 -26.27 10.51
CA THR A 5 -3.15 -27.52 11.26
C THR A 5 -1.95 -28.38 10.93
N ILE A 6 -1.30 -28.94 11.96
CA ILE A 6 -0.19 -29.88 11.75
C ILE A 6 -0.77 -31.29 11.70
N TRP A 7 -0.82 -31.86 10.51
CA TRP A 7 -1.29 -33.22 10.27
C TRP A 7 -0.18 -34.22 10.54
N LYS A 8 -0.52 -35.34 11.18
CA LYS A 8 0.38 -36.42 11.56
C LYS A 8 -0.19 -37.75 11.07
N ASP A 9 0.67 -38.58 10.51
CA ASP A 9 0.31 -39.97 10.23
C ASP A 9 0.40 -40.75 11.54
N GLU A 10 -0.48 -41.74 11.71
CA GLU A 10 -0.44 -42.63 12.86
C GLU A 10 0.79 -43.54 12.77
N VAL A 11 1.51 -43.70 13.88
CA VAL A 11 2.67 -44.60 13.97
C VAL A 11 2.42 -45.62 15.06
N VAL A 12 2.39 -46.89 14.66
CA VAL A 12 2.10 -48.05 15.51
C VAL A 12 3.19 -49.11 15.40
N GLU A 13 3.30 -49.96 16.41
CA GLU A 13 4.28 -51.05 16.48
C GLU A 13 4.14 -52.06 15.32
N HIS A 14 2.91 -52.40 14.94
CA HIS A 14 2.61 -53.39 13.91
C HIS A 14 1.62 -52.85 12.86
N PRO A 15 2.10 -52.11 11.85
CA PRO A 15 1.26 -51.62 10.76
C PRO A 15 0.56 -52.76 10.04
N TYR A 16 -0.72 -52.55 9.69
CA TYR A 16 -1.56 -53.50 8.95
C TYR A 16 -1.84 -54.85 9.65
N ARG A 17 -1.52 -54.99 10.94
CA ARG A 17 -1.93 -56.18 11.71
C ARG A 17 -3.39 -56.06 12.14
N TYR A 18 -4.16 -57.13 11.95
CA TYR A 18 -5.55 -57.24 12.37
C TYR A 18 -5.81 -58.57 13.06
N ASN A 19 -6.78 -58.57 13.96
CA ASN A 19 -7.42 -59.79 14.46
C ASN A 19 -8.54 -60.16 13.48
N GLU A 20 -8.62 -61.44 13.15
CA GLU A 20 -9.66 -61.98 12.28
C GLU A 20 -10.61 -62.86 13.09
N VAL A 21 -11.91 -62.60 12.97
CA VAL A 21 -12.96 -63.42 13.56
C VAL A 21 -13.90 -63.88 12.45
N GLN A 22 -14.07 -65.20 12.34
CA GLN A 22 -15.05 -65.79 11.43
C GLN A 22 -16.39 -65.94 12.17
N ASN A 23 -17.41 -65.28 11.66
CA ASN A 23 -18.74 -65.28 12.25
C ASN A 23 -19.55 -66.50 11.83
N THR A 24 -20.59 -66.83 12.60
CA THR A 24 -21.46 -67.99 12.35
C THR A 24 -22.28 -67.89 11.07
N ASP A 25 -22.46 -66.68 10.54
CA ASP A 25 -23.11 -66.40 9.26
C ASP A 25 -22.15 -66.52 8.05
N GLY A 26 -20.88 -66.86 8.29
CA GLY A 26 -19.85 -67.00 7.27
C GLY A 26 -19.13 -65.70 6.91
N SER A 27 -19.49 -64.56 7.53
CA SER A 27 -18.74 -63.31 7.38
C SER A 27 -17.40 -63.35 8.13
N ILE A 28 -16.45 -62.51 7.70
CA ILE A 28 -15.15 -62.35 8.34
C ILE A 28 -15.04 -60.90 8.79
N GLU A 29 -14.78 -60.69 10.08
CA GLU A 29 -14.53 -59.38 10.66
C GLU A 29 -13.03 -59.21 10.91
N HIS A 30 -12.49 -58.07 10.47
CA HIS A 30 -11.12 -57.66 10.75
C HIS A 30 -11.12 -56.47 11.70
N THR A 31 -10.57 -56.65 12.90
CA THR A 31 -10.37 -55.56 13.85
C THR A 31 -8.88 -55.21 13.90
N PRO A 32 -8.49 -53.93 13.68
CA PRO A 32 -7.09 -53.52 13.79
C PRO A 32 -6.48 -53.94 15.13
N ASN A 33 -5.29 -54.53 15.10
CA ASN A 33 -4.51 -54.89 16.29
C ASN A 33 -3.10 -54.29 16.16
N PRO A 34 -2.96 -52.96 16.25
CA PRO A 34 -1.71 -52.27 15.94
C PRO A 34 -0.58 -52.49 16.95
N GLY A 35 -0.85 -53.05 18.13
CA GLY A 35 0.12 -53.09 19.23
C GLY A 35 0.19 -51.74 19.96
N GLU A 36 1.39 -51.33 20.38
CA GLU A 36 1.59 -50.01 20.98
C GLU A 36 1.46 -48.88 19.93
N VAL A 37 0.72 -47.82 20.28
CA VAL A 37 0.61 -46.60 19.47
C VAL A 37 1.71 -45.63 19.89
N MET A 38 2.70 -45.42 19.03
CA MET A 38 3.85 -44.53 19.31
C MET A 38 3.53 -43.07 18.98
N GLN A 39 2.68 -42.82 17.99
CA GLN A 39 2.19 -41.50 17.62
C GLN A 39 0.73 -41.57 17.19
N GLU A 40 -0.12 -40.81 17.88
CA GLU A 40 -1.52 -40.62 17.47
C GLU A 40 -1.58 -39.84 16.15
N GLY A 41 -2.26 -40.41 15.16
CA GLY A 41 -2.50 -39.77 13.87
C GLY A 41 -3.60 -38.72 13.91
N THR A 42 -3.63 -37.86 12.91
CA THR A 42 -4.76 -36.99 12.61
C THR A 42 -5.69 -37.65 11.58
N PRO A 43 -6.96 -37.23 11.45
CA PRO A 43 -7.94 -37.89 10.58
C PRO A 43 -7.61 -37.94 9.07
N GLN A 44 -6.54 -37.27 8.62
CA GLN A 44 -6.15 -37.19 7.22
C GLN A 44 -4.63 -37.36 7.07
N SER A 45 -4.22 -37.74 5.85
CA SER A 45 -2.81 -37.96 5.50
C SER A 45 -1.96 -36.73 5.72
N ALA A 46 -0.89 -36.88 6.52
CA ALA A 46 0.03 -35.81 6.85
C ALA A 46 0.70 -35.22 5.61
N SER A 47 1.17 -36.06 4.68
CA SER A 47 1.89 -35.59 3.49
C SER A 47 1.03 -34.66 2.63
N ASN A 48 -0.21 -35.07 2.31
CA ASN A 48 -1.07 -34.31 1.42
C ASN A 48 -1.65 -33.07 2.09
N PHE A 49 -2.09 -33.20 3.35
CA PHE A 49 -2.75 -32.10 4.03
C PHE A 49 -1.75 -31.06 4.53
N ASN A 50 -0.56 -31.44 5.00
CA ASN A 50 0.45 -30.43 5.33
C ASN A 50 0.91 -29.64 4.08
N HIS A 51 0.97 -30.29 2.91
CA HIS A 51 1.24 -29.57 1.65
C HIS A 51 0.13 -28.56 1.32
N MET A 52 -1.13 -28.96 1.49
CA MET A 52 -2.27 -28.06 1.32
C MET A 52 -2.27 -26.90 2.32
N GLU A 53 -2.00 -27.17 3.60
CA GLU A 53 -1.89 -26.18 4.67
C GLU A 53 -0.82 -25.13 4.38
N GLN A 54 0.34 -25.57 3.87
CA GLN A 54 1.39 -24.68 3.38
C GLN A 54 0.90 -23.82 2.22
N GLY A 55 0.26 -24.42 1.21
CA GLY A 55 -0.28 -23.67 0.06
C GLY A 55 -1.33 -22.63 0.46
N ILE A 56 -2.21 -22.95 1.42
CA ILE A 56 -3.20 -22.00 1.97
C ILE A 56 -2.50 -20.84 2.68
N LEU A 57 -1.51 -21.14 3.53
CA LEU A 57 -0.74 -20.11 4.23
C LEU A 57 0.01 -19.21 3.24
N GLU A 58 0.70 -19.79 2.26
CA GLU A 58 1.42 -19.06 1.21
C GLU A 58 0.49 -18.16 0.41
N ALA A 59 -0.69 -18.64 0.02
CA ALA A 59 -1.69 -17.83 -0.69
C ALA A 59 -2.16 -16.63 0.15
N LEU A 60 -2.35 -16.82 1.46
CA LEU A 60 -2.75 -15.75 2.37
C LEU A 60 -1.62 -14.72 2.54
N VAL A 61 -0.37 -15.18 2.67
CA VAL A 61 0.81 -14.30 2.73
C VAL A 61 0.94 -13.50 1.43
N MET A 62 0.85 -14.14 0.26
CA MET A 62 0.87 -13.47 -1.05
C MET A 62 -0.26 -12.43 -1.18
N GLY A 63 -1.48 -12.76 -0.72
CA GLY A 63 -2.60 -11.82 -0.70
C GLY A 63 -2.31 -10.59 0.18
N SER A 64 -1.69 -10.79 1.33
CA SER A 64 -1.31 -9.68 2.21
C SER A 64 -0.21 -8.78 1.62
N GLU A 65 0.77 -9.37 0.94
CA GLU A 65 1.81 -8.62 0.23
C GLU A 65 1.25 -7.87 -0.98
N ALA A 66 0.33 -8.48 -1.73
CA ALA A 66 -0.38 -7.82 -2.82
C ALA A 66 -1.18 -6.60 -2.31
N ALA A 67 -1.90 -6.75 -1.20
CA ALA A 67 -2.63 -5.63 -0.58
C ALA A 67 -1.68 -4.50 -0.14
N ARG A 68 -0.52 -4.83 0.42
CA ARG A 68 0.53 -3.86 0.78
C ARG A 68 1.08 -3.15 -0.45
N MET A 69 1.36 -3.88 -1.53
CA MET A 69 1.83 -3.29 -2.80
C MET A 69 0.78 -2.36 -3.43
N ILE A 70 -0.50 -2.77 -3.42
CA ILE A 70 -1.62 -1.93 -3.90
C ILE A 70 -1.65 -0.62 -3.13
N ARG A 71 -1.54 -0.65 -1.79
CA ARG A 71 -1.49 0.57 -0.98
C ARG A 71 -0.33 1.50 -1.37
N THR A 72 0.86 0.95 -1.61
CA THR A 72 2.01 1.74 -2.08
C THR A 72 1.75 2.36 -3.45
N MET A 73 1.11 1.61 -4.36
CA MET A 73 0.72 2.12 -5.67
C MET A 73 -0.34 3.22 -5.55
N SER A 74 -1.35 3.06 -4.69
CA SER A 74 -2.36 4.09 -4.41
C SER A 74 -1.71 5.40 -3.95
N ASN A 75 -0.76 5.35 -3.02
CA ASN A 75 -0.03 6.55 -2.60
C ASN A 75 0.70 7.24 -3.77
N THR A 76 1.26 6.45 -4.69
CA THR A 76 1.94 6.97 -5.89
C THR A 76 0.92 7.64 -6.83
N ILE A 77 -0.24 7.03 -7.03
CA ILE A 77 -1.34 7.58 -7.83
C ILE A 77 -1.88 8.88 -7.22
N ASP A 78 -2.07 8.93 -5.91
CA ASP A 78 -2.49 10.14 -5.20
C ASP A 78 -1.47 11.28 -5.40
N GLY A 79 -0.17 10.93 -5.41
CA GLY A 79 0.90 11.85 -5.77
C GLY A 79 0.79 12.39 -7.20
N LEU A 80 0.33 11.57 -8.17
CA LEU A 80 0.17 11.96 -9.58
C LEU A 80 -1.04 12.87 -9.82
N SER A 81 -2.18 12.59 -9.17
CA SER A 81 -3.39 13.43 -9.26
C SER A 81 -3.07 14.88 -8.89
N GLY A 82 -2.24 15.04 -7.86
CA GLY A 82 -1.82 16.33 -7.35
C GLY A 82 -2.93 17.06 -6.60
N GLU A 83 -2.59 18.21 -6.03
CA GLU A 83 -3.54 19.08 -5.36
C GLU A 83 -3.47 20.51 -5.92
N LYS A 84 -4.59 21.22 -5.84
CA LYS A 84 -4.72 22.61 -6.31
C LYS A 84 -4.72 23.56 -5.12
N VAL A 85 -3.81 24.53 -5.15
CA VAL A 85 -3.74 25.60 -4.15
C VAL A 85 -3.89 26.94 -4.86
N GLN A 86 -4.98 27.66 -4.56
CA GLN A 86 -5.17 29.00 -5.10
C GLN A 86 -4.44 30.04 -4.23
N VAL A 87 -3.72 30.96 -4.88
CA VAL A 87 -2.99 32.02 -4.19
C VAL A 87 -3.14 33.36 -4.89
N THR A 88 -3.39 34.40 -4.11
CA THR A 88 -3.30 35.80 -4.56
C THR A 88 -1.93 36.38 -4.19
N LEU A 89 -1.25 36.92 -5.19
CA LEU A 89 0.02 37.64 -5.10
C LEU A 89 -0.23 39.14 -5.36
N THR A 90 0.44 40.00 -4.60
CA THR A 90 0.26 41.46 -4.69
C THR A 90 1.61 42.16 -4.77
N ASN A 91 1.75 43.13 -5.67
CA ASN A 91 2.93 43.99 -5.79
C ASN A 91 2.54 45.45 -5.52
N SER A 92 3.20 46.09 -4.55
CA SER A 92 3.00 47.52 -4.27
C SER A 92 4.07 48.42 -4.90
N GLN A 93 5.17 47.87 -5.40
CA GLN A 93 6.29 48.64 -5.94
C GLN A 93 6.04 49.08 -7.40
N GLU A 94 6.85 50.05 -7.86
CA GLU A 94 6.89 50.47 -9.26
C GLU A 94 7.83 49.57 -10.06
N TYR A 95 7.47 49.29 -11.31
CA TYR A 95 8.30 48.52 -12.22
C TYR A 95 9.66 49.22 -12.44
N PRO A 96 10.81 48.51 -12.41
CA PRO A 96 10.97 47.05 -12.45
C PRO A 96 11.01 46.34 -11.08
N PHE A 97 10.75 47.05 -9.98
CA PHE A 97 10.77 46.45 -8.65
C PHE A 97 9.48 45.68 -8.35
N ASN A 98 9.61 44.57 -7.61
CA ASN A 98 8.50 43.67 -7.31
C ASN A 98 8.65 43.05 -5.91
N ASN A 99 7.59 43.13 -5.09
CA ASN A 99 7.53 42.52 -3.76
C ASN A 99 6.42 41.46 -3.60
N SER A 100 6.02 40.81 -4.70
CA SER A 100 4.93 39.82 -4.74
C SER A 100 5.25 38.46 -4.12
N LYS A 101 6.49 38.25 -3.68
CA LYS A 101 6.97 36.97 -3.13
C LYS A 101 6.14 36.53 -1.94
N LYS A 102 5.50 35.36 -2.07
CA LYS A 102 4.64 34.79 -1.03
C LYS A 102 5.00 33.33 -0.76
N THR A 103 5.00 32.96 0.51
CA THR A 103 5.14 31.57 0.95
C THR A 103 3.78 30.86 0.83
N VAL A 104 3.77 29.70 0.21
CA VAL A 104 2.60 28.84 0.03
C VAL A 104 2.81 27.56 0.82
N HIS A 105 1.81 27.21 1.63
CA HIS A 105 1.73 25.92 2.33
C HIS A 105 1.06 24.90 1.43
N ILE A 106 1.62 23.69 1.37
CA ILE A 106 1.05 22.52 0.71
C ILE A 106 0.16 21.80 1.72
N PRO A 107 -1.18 21.79 1.55
CA PRO A 107 -2.11 21.19 2.52
C PRO A 107 -1.80 19.73 2.84
N THR A 108 -1.49 18.94 1.82
CA THR A 108 -1.16 17.52 1.99
C THR A 108 0.30 17.35 2.40
N PRO A 109 0.62 16.76 3.56
CA PRO A 109 1.99 16.53 3.98
C PRO A 109 2.76 15.68 2.96
N ARG A 110 3.98 16.10 2.66
CA ARG A 110 4.90 15.43 1.75
C ARG A 110 5.99 14.71 2.55
N ASN A 111 6.40 13.54 2.05
CA ASN A 111 7.49 12.75 2.62
C ASN A 111 8.86 13.22 2.09
N ASN A 112 8.89 13.92 0.96
CA ASN A 112 10.11 14.42 0.35
C ASN A 112 9.84 15.67 -0.51
N LYS A 113 10.92 16.34 -0.96
CA LYS A 113 10.85 17.56 -1.80
C LYS A 113 10.69 17.26 -3.30
N ASN A 114 10.47 16.02 -3.71
CA ASN A 114 10.34 15.63 -5.12
C ASN A 114 8.91 15.84 -5.64
N TYR A 115 8.41 17.06 -5.48
CA TYR A 115 7.13 17.50 -6.07
C TYR A 115 7.36 18.54 -7.16
N MET A 116 6.51 18.58 -8.17
CA MET A 116 6.51 19.58 -9.22
C MET A 116 5.36 20.56 -8.98
N ILE A 117 5.58 21.82 -9.35
CA ILE A 117 4.57 22.88 -9.24
C ILE A 117 4.34 23.42 -10.65
N THR A 118 3.07 23.45 -11.07
CA THR A 118 2.64 24.13 -12.29
C THR A 118 1.71 25.26 -11.90
N ALA A 119 1.96 26.47 -12.42
CA ALA A 119 1.07 27.61 -12.21
C ALA A 119 0.15 27.83 -13.41
N GLU A 120 -1.11 28.11 -13.13
CA GLU A 120 -2.08 28.65 -14.08
C GLU A 120 -2.52 30.04 -13.60
N ILE A 121 -2.53 31.01 -14.49
CA ILE A 121 -2.98 32.37 -14.17
C ILE A 121 -4.50 32.41 -14.31
N VAL A 122 -5.19 32.60 -13.18
CA VAL A 122 -6.66 32.73 -13.15
C VAL A 122 -7.07 34.15 -13.51
N SER A 123 -6.39 35.15 -12.94
CA SER A 123 -6.62 36.55 -13.25
C SER A 123 -5.42 37.42 -12.88
N ALA A 124 -5.31 38.59 -13.52
CA ALA A 124 -4.31 39.59 -13.21
C ALA A 124 -4.89 41.00 -13.38
N SER A 125 -4.44 41.95 -12.58
CA SER A 125 -4.86 43.35 -12.65
C SER A 125 -3.70 44.32 -12.42
N GLY A 126 -3.82 45.52 -13.00
CA GLY A 126 -2.87 46.61 -12.77
C GLY A 126 -1.52 46.46 -13.49
N GLY A 127 -1.41 45.63 -14.53
CA GLY A 127 -0.19 45.48 -15.33
C GLY A 127 -0.01 44.09 -15.92
N ALA A 128 1.19 43.80 -16.44
CA ALA A 128 1.55 42.49 -17.00
C ALA A 128 2.09 41.56 -15.92
N VAL A 129 1.80 40.26 -16.00
CA VAL A 129 2.24 39.27 -15.00
C VAL A 129 3.74 38.97 -15.09
N GLY A 130 4.28 38.91 -16.31
CA GLY A 130 5.67 38.47 -16.53
C GLY A 130 5.85 36.98 -16.20
N GLU A 131 7.09 36.60 -15.86
CA GLU A 131 7.44 35.22 -15.50
C GLU A 131 6.97 34.88 -14.08
N ILE A 132 6.38 33.69 -13.91
CA ILE A 132 6.13 33.10 -12.59
C ILE A 132 7.35 32.28 -12.19
N SER A 133 7.96 32.62 -11.06
CA SER A 133 9.11 31.90 -10.53
C SER A 133 8.83 31.33 -9.14
N PHE A 134 9.41 30.15 -8.90
CA PHE A 134 9.33 29.44 -7.63
C PHE A 134 10.70 29.40 -6.95
N SER A 135 10.74 29.59 -5.64
CA SER A 135 11.97 29.53 -4.85
C SER A 135 11.74 28.86 -3.50
N ASP A 136 12.82 28.64 -2.74
CA ASP A 136 12.79 28.16 -1.35
C ASP A 136 11.91 26.92 -1.15
N LYS A 137 12.20 25.84 -1.89
CA LYS A 137 11.45 24.59 -1.81
C LYS A 137 11.67 23.89 -0.46
N LEU A 138 10.59 23.77 0.31
CA LEU A 138 10.50 23.10 1.60
C LEU A 138 9.73 21.79 1.47
N LEU A 139 9.63 21.02 2.56
CA LEU A 139 8.90 19.76 2.56
C LEU A 139 7.41 19.98 2.22
N ASN A 140 6.75 20.88 2.93
CA ASN A 140 5.31 21.18 2.78
C ASN A 140 5.06 22.62 2.34
N GLY A 141 5.96 23.20 1.57
CA GLY A 141 5.79 24.59 1.13
C GLY A 141 6.89 25.07 0.21
N PHE A 142 6.63 26.20 -0.43
CA PHE A 142 7.55 26.85 -1.35
C PHE A 142 7.21 28.35 -1.41
N LYS A 143 8.03 29.14 -2.08
CA LYS A 143 7.71 30.53 -2.41
C LYS A 143 7.39 30.67 -3.88
N VAL A 144 6.44 31.56 -4.19
CA VAL A 144 6.04 31.93 -5.54
C VAL A 144 6.05 33.45 -5.67
N GLN A 145 6.43 33.94 -6.84
CA GLN A 145 6.41 35.36 -7.20
C GLN A 145 6.19 35.53 -8.70
N PHE A 146 5.78 36.73 -9.12
CA PHE A 146 5.70 37.10 -10.53
C PHE A 146 6.68 38.25 -10.84
N GLY A 147 7.20 38.31 -12.07
CA GLY A 147 8.24 39.29 -12.47
C GLY A 147 7.74 40.56 -13.14
N GLY A 148 6.47 40.65 -13.51
CA GLY A 148 5.90 41.77 -14.27
C GLY A 148 5.40 42.95 -13.42
N SER A 149 4.72 43.89 -14.09
CA SER A 149 4.19 45.13 -13.53
C SER A 149 2.81 45.02 -12.88
N ALA A 150 2.16 43.86 -12.92
CA ALA A 150 0.84 43.65 -12.32
C ALA A 150 0.82 44.04 -10.83
N LYS A 151 -0.31 44.59 -10.37
CA LYS A 151 -0.55 44.89 -8.95
C LYS A 151 -1.08 43.70 -8.20
N THR A 152 -1.92 42.89 -8.84
CA THR A 152 -2.47 41.67 -8.25
C THR A 152 -2.52 40.55 -9.29
N VAL A 153 -2.13 39.34 -8.89
CA VAL A 153 -2.20 38.13 -9.72
C VAL A 153 -2.79 37.00 -8.88
N VAL A 154 -3.83 36.33 -9.40
CA VAL A 154 -4.42 35.13 -8.80
C VAL A 154 -3.93 33.93 -9.61
N LEU A 155 -3.30 32.98 -8.92
CA LEU A 155 -2.76 31.76 -9.50
C LEU A 155 -3.45 30.53 -8.92
N ASP A 156 -3.75 29.57 -9.77
CA ASP A 156 -4.01 28.19 -9.37
C ASP A 156 -2.69 27.41 -9.49
N LEU A 157 -2.20 26.88 -8.37
CA LEU A 157 -0.95 26.13 -8.28
C LEU A 157 -1.26 24.64 -8.15
N TYR A 158 -0.84 23.87 -9.15
CA TYR A 158 -0.97 22.42 -9.17
C TYR A 158 0.31 21.78 -8.64
N VAL A 159 0.23 21.13 -7.49
CA VAL A 159 1.36 20.47 -6.83
C VAL A 159 1.22 18.96 -6.99
N ARG A 160 2.20 18.32 -7.65
CA ARG A 160 2.21 16.88 -7.92
C ARG A 160 3.47 16.22 -7.38
N GLY A 161 3.37 15.03 -6.81
CA GLY A 161 4.49 14.27 -6.25
C GLY A 161 4.79 14.59 -4.78
N GLY A 162 5.91 14.08 -4.29
CA GLY A 162 6.34 14.26 -2.90
C GLY A 162 5.59 13.42 -1.85
N ILE A 163 4.70 12.50 -2.27
CA ILE A 163 4.08 11.49 -1.40
C ILE A 163 5.03 10.31 -1.19
#